data_AF-A0A2D8QL82-F1
#
_entry.id   AF-A0A2D8QL82-F1
#
_cell.length_a   1.000
_cell.length_b   1.000
_cell.length_c   1.000
_cell.angle_alpha   90.00
_cell.angle_beta   90.00
_cell.angle_gamma   90.00
#
_symmetry.space_group_name_H-M   'P 1'
#
loop_
_entity.id
_entity.type
_entity.pdbx_description
1 polymer ?
#
loop_
_entity_poly.entity_id
_entity_poly.type
_entity_poly.pdbx_seq_one_letter_code
_entity_poly.pdbx_strand_id
1 'polypeptide(L)'
;MPNMVGLDGVTLITTKKTINDHIVSFSTGKNCSTVRKNTGRHYCEEDEVVTPDEVYCYPTLGDVSCYARPSPHGENSPSLGQIKPNARAPR
;
A
#
# COMPACT_ATOMS: atom_id res chain seq x y z
N MET A 1 -4.51 36.58 8.64
CA MET A 1 -4.16 35.25 9.16
C MET A 1 -2.76 34.83 8.66
N PRO A 2 -1.66 35.46 9.11
CA PRO A 2 -0.32 35.18 8.56
C PRO A 2 0.33 33.91 9.15
N ASN A 3 -0.05 33.56 10.39
CA ASN A 3 0.62 32.52 11.17
C ASN A 3 0.32 31.10 10.68
N MET A 4 -0.82 30.87 10.02
CA MET A 4 -1.21 29.55 9.54
C MET A 4 -0.32 29.09 8.38
N VAL A 5 -0.03 30.00 7.43
CA VAL A 5 0.81 29.71 6.25
C VAL A 5 2.23 29.30 6.65
N GLY A 6 2.80 29.97 7.66
CA GLY A 6 4.13 29.63 8.18
C GLY A 6 4.18 28.26 8.84
N LEU A 7 3.18 27.94 9.67
CA LEU A 7 3.08 26.64 10.35
C LEU A 7 2.74 25.50 9.37
N ASP A 8 1.89 25.76 8.38
CA ASP A 8 1.62 24.83 7.28
C ASP A 8 2.90 24.56 6.49
N GLY A 9 3.70 25.59 6.19
CA GLY A 9 4.99 25.42 5.52
C GLY A 9 5.96 24.52 6.28
N VAL A 10 6.11 24.73 7.60
CA VAL A 10 6.99 23.91 8.45
C VAL A 10 6.52 22.45 8.51
N THR A 11 5.23 22.23 8.74
CA THR A 11 4.66 20.88 8.82
C THR A 11 4.71 20.15 7.48
N LEU A 12 4.50 20.86 6.38
CA LEU A 12 4.65 20.34 5.02
C LEU A 12 6.07 19.89 4.72
N ILE A 13 7.08 20.71 5.04
CA ILE A 13 8.48 20.36 4.75
C ILE A 13 8.93 19.17 5.61
N THR A 14 8.51 19.12 6.87
CA THR A 14 8.96 18.10 7.84
C THR A 14 8.21 16.78 7.69
N THR A 15 6.89 16.81 7.45
CA THR A 15 6.01 15.62 7.49
C THR A 15 5.24 15.37 6.20
N LYS A 16 5.35 16.26 5.20
CA LYS A 16 4.56 16.24 3.96
C LYS A 16 3.05 16.34 4.21
N LYS A 17 2.65 16.97 5.32
CA LYS A 17 1.27 17.19 5.74
C LYS A 17 1.09 18.64 6.14
N THR A 18 0.00 19.26 5.73
CA THR A 18 -0.47 20.54 6.31
C THR A 18 -1.01 20.31 7.73
N ILE A 19 -1.28 21.39 8.46
CA ILE A 19 -1.96 21.29 9.77
C ILE A 19 -3.33 20.63 9.61
N ASN A 20 -4.07 21.00 8.56
CA ASN A 20 -5.37 20.38 8.27
C ASN A 20 -5.25 18.89 7.99
N ASP A 21 -4.21 18.46 7.27
CA ASP A 21 -3.96 17.04 7.01
C ASP A 21 -3.70 16.27 8.32
N HIS A 22 -3.02 16.87 9.30
CA HIS A 22 -2.84 16.28 10.63
C HIS A 22 -4.16 16.17 11.40
N ILE A 23 -5.00 17.21 11.37
CA ILE A 23 -6.33 17.18 12.02
C ILE A 23 -7.20 16.09 11.40
N VAL A 24 -7.26 16.02 10.08
CA VAL A 24 -8.05 15.00 9.38
C VAL A 24 -7.50 13.61 9.63
N SER A 25 -6.17 13.44 9.58
CA SER A 25 -5.54 12.15 9.89
C SER A 25 -5.88 11.68 11.31
N PHE A 26 -5.85 12.60 12.28
CA PHE A 26 -6.19 12.31 13.66
C PHE A 26 -7.67 11.96 13.84
N SER A 27 -8.58 12.71 13.21
CA SER A 27 -10.03 12.48 13.38
C SER A 27 -10.54 11.24 12.66
N THR A 28 -9.94 10.89 11.52
CA THR A 28 -10.35 9.73 10.71
C THR A 28 -9.57 8.46 11.07
N GLY A 29 -8.47 8.58 11.79
CA GLY A 29 -7.54 7.48 12.05
C GLY A 29 -6.78 7.00 10.80
N LYS A 30 -6.84 7.77 9.71
CA LYS A 30 -6.23 7.47 8.41
C LYS A 30 -4.98 8.32 8.19
N ASN A 31 -4.09 7.86 7.32
CA ASN A 31 -2.92 8.62 6.92
C ASN A 31 -3.25 9.54 5.73
N CYS A 32 -3.73 10.76 6.00
CA CYS A 32 -4.14 11.70 4.95
C CYS A 32 -3.10 12.81 4.70
N SER A 33 -2.93 13.20 3.43
CA SER A 33 -1.99 14.25 3.00
C SER A 33 -2.41 14.92 1.69
N THR A 34 -2.42 16.25 1.68
CA THR A 34 -2.68 17.06 0.49
C THR A 34 -1.56 16.92 -0.55
N VAL A 35 -0.31 16.77 -0.10
CA VAL A 35 0.84 16.52 -1.00
C VAL A 35 0.63 15.24 -1.78
N ARG A 36 0.14 14.19 -1.12
CA ARG A 36 -0.13 12.89 -1.74
C ARG A 36 -1.20 13.01 -2.84
N LYS A 37 -2.29 13.71 -2.54
CA LYS A 37 -3.35 14.03 -3.50
C LYS A 37 -2.81 14.78 -4.74
N ASN A 38 -1.91 15.73 -4.54
CA ASN A 38 -1.29 16.49 -5.64
C ASN A 38 -0.36 15.64 -6.53
N THR A 39 0.11 14.48 -6.04
CA THR A 39 0.89 13.51 -6.82
C THR A 39 0.03 12.47 -7.56
N GLY A 40 -1.29 12.68 -7.63
CA GLY A 40 -2.21 11.79 -8.34
C GLY A 40 -2.63 10.54 -7.55
N ARG A 41 -2.30 10.47 -6.27
CA ARG A 41 -2.74 9.40 -5.36
C ARG A 41 -4.01 9.81 -4.62
N HIS A 42 -4.61 8.87 -3.89
CA HIS A 42 -5.71 9.21 -2.99
C HIS A 42 -5.24 10.09 -1.82
N TYR A 43 -6.19 10.84 -1.27
CA TYR A 43 -5.92 11.78 -0.18
C TYR A 43 -5.45 11.05 1.09
N CYS A 44 -6.11 9.95 1.43
CA CYS A 44 -5.71 9.05 2.51
C CYS A 44 -5.13 7.77 1.92
N GLU A 45 -4.05 7.25 2.51
CA GLU A 45 -3.36 6.06 2.00
C GLU A 45 -4.25 4.82 1.96
N GLU A 46 -5.15 4.70 2.95
CA GLU A 46 -6.04 3.57 3.14
C GLU A 46 -7.18 3.52 2.11
N ASP A 47 -7.41 4.62 1.37
CA ASP A 47 -8.42 4.68 0.31
C ASP A 47 -7.87 4.16 -1.03
N GLU A 48 -6.57 3.88 -1.11
CA GLU A 48 -5.95 3.28 -2.29
C GLU A 48 -6.41 1.82 -2.43
N VAL A 49 -6.99 1.47 -3.58
CA VAL A 49 -7.39 0.09 -3.85
C VAL A 49 -6.14 -0.74 -4.10
N VAL A 50 -5.72 -1.51 -3.08
CA VAL A 50 -4.69 -2.54 -3.25
C VAL A 50 -5.39 -3.78 -3.81
N THR A 51 -5.40 -3.94 -5.14
CA THR A 51 -5.73 -5.23 -5.74
C THR A 51 -4.65 -6.22 -5.35
N PRO A 52 -4.96 -7.28 -4.57
CA PRO A 52 -3.97 -8.31 -4.29
C PRO A 52 -3.53 -8.91 -5.62
N ASP A 53 -2.22 -8.97 -5.86
CA ASP A 53 -1.70 -9.73 -6.99
C ASP A 53 -2.14 -11.19 -6.83
N GLU A 54 -2.84 -11.74 -7.83
CA GLU A 54 -3.10 -13.16 -7.87
C GLU A 54 -1.79 -13.89 -8.13
N VAL A 55 -1.16 -14.37 -7.07
CA VAL A 55 0.09 -15.12 -7.16
C VAL A 55 -0.21 -16.62 -7.16
N TYR A 56 0.31 -17.32 -8.16
CA TYR A 56 0.21 -18.76 -8.34
C TYR A 56 1.55 -19.41 -8.01
N CYS A 57 1.64 -20.12 -6.88
CA CYS A 57 2.89 -20.73 -6.41
C CYS A 57 2.86 -22.26 -6.61
N TYR A 58 3.93 -22.78 -7.22
CA TYR A 58 4.11 -24.19 -7.53
C TYR A 58 5.40 -24.73 -6.91
N PRO A 59 5.39 -25.98 -6.38
CA PRO A 59 6.61 -26.62 -5.93
C PRO A 59 7.52 -26.92 -7.13
N THR A 60 8.80 -26.55 -7.04
CA THR A 60 9.86 -26.94 -7.98
C THR A 60 10.81 -27.93 -7.33
N LEU A 61 11.82 -28.42 -8.07
CA LEU A 61 12.76 -29.44 -7.59
C LEU A 61 13.61 -29.03 -6.37
N GLY A 62 13.75 -27.72 -6.11
CA GLY A 62 14.58 -27.22 -5.00
C GLY A 62 13.95 -26.09 -4.18
N ASP A 63 12.89 -25.45 -4.68
CA ASP A 63 12.24 -24.30 -4.02
C ASP A 63 10.78 -24.14 -4.46
N VAL A 64 10.06 -23.17 -3.91
CA VAL A 64 8.73 -22.77 -4.41
C VAL A 64 8.88 -21.60 -5.38
N SER A 65 8.33 -21.72 -6.59
CA SER A 65 8.30 -20.63 -7.58
C SER A 65 6.89 -20.08 -7.76
N CYS A 66 6.78 -18.76 -7.75
CA CYS A 66 5.52 -18.04 -7.79
C CYS A 66 5.41 -17.19 -9.06
N TYR A 67 4.26 -17.25 -9.73
CA TYR A 67 3.99 -16.59 -11.02
C TYR A 67 2.71 -15.76 -10.98
N ALA A 68 2.60 -14.76 -11.86
CA ALA A 68 1.41 -13.90 -11.98
C ALA A 68 0.27 -14.52 -12.80
N ARG A 69 0.47 -15.70 -13.39
CA ARG A 69 -0.50 -16.40 -14.22
C ARG A 69 -0.50 -17.90 -13.92
N PRO A 70 -1.64 -18.59 -14.10
CA PRO A 70 -1.69 -20.04 -13.95
C PRO A 70 -0.89 -20.76 -15.04
N SER A 71 -0.48 -22.00 -14.76
CA SER A 71 0.28 -22.82 -15.70
C SER A 71 -0.55 -23.12 -16.97
N PRO A 72 -0.01 -22.87 -18.18
CA PRO A 72 -0.78 -22.96 -19.43
C PRO A 72 -1.20 -24.37 -19.83
N HIS A 73 -0.58 -25.42 -19.27
CA HIS A 73 -0.86 -26.82 -19.63
C HIS A 73 -1.62 -27.59 -18.56
N GLY A 74 -2.09 -26.91 -17.51
CA GLY A 74 -2.61 -27.55 -16.31
C GLY A 74 -1.50 -28.20 -15.49
N GLU A 75 -1.52 -27.99 -14.17
CA GLU A 75 -0.57 -28.63 -13.27
C GLU A 75 -1.25 -29.79 -12.56
N ASN A 76 -0.56 -30.93 -12.47
CA ASN A 76 -0.97 -32.04 -11.60
C ASN A 76 -0.56 -31.80 -10.13
N SER A 77 0.22 -30.76 -9.86
CA SER A 77 0.68 -30.40 -8.52
C SER A 77 -0.32 -29.45 -7.84
N PRO A 78 -0.66 -29.69 -6.56
CA PRO A 78 -1.57 -28.80 -5.81
C PRO A 78 -0.92 -27.42 -5.65
N SER A 79 -1.63 -26.37 -6.07
CA SER A 79 -1.20 -24.99 -5.85
C SER A 79 -1.18 -24.69 -4.34
N LEU A 80 -0.12 -24.03 -3.85
CA LEU A 80 0.06 -23.75 -2.42
C LEU A 80 -0.81 -22.59 -1.90
N GLY A 81 -1.86 -22.20 -2.65
CA GLY A 81 -2.74 -21.08 -2.31
C GLY A 81 -2.13 -19.71 -2.63
N GLN A 82 -2.97 -18.66 -2.55
CA GLN A 82 -2.59 -17.27 -2.79
C GLN A 82 -1.86 -16.71 -1.55
N ILE A 83 -0.68 -16.13 -1.73
CA ILE A 83 -0.01 -15.35 -0.69
C ILE A 83 -0.77 -14.03 -0.56
N LYS A 84 -1.40 -13.77 0.59
CA LYS A 84 -2.01 -12.46 0.84
C LYS A 84 -0.91 -11.38 0.73
N PRO A 85 -1.15 -10.25 0.03
CA PRO A 85 -0.25 -9.11 0.12
C PRO A 85 -0.17 -8.72 1.60
N ASN A 86 1.06 -8.62 2.14
CA ASN A 86 1.37 -8.39 3.55
C ASN A 86 1.31 -9.60 4.51
N ALA A 87 1.29 -10.83 4.03
CA ALA A 87 1.60 -11.98 4.89
C ALA A 87 3.06 -11.84 5.39
N ARG A 88 3.24 -11.67 6.71
CA ARG A 88 4.56 -11.63 7.34
C ARG A 88 5.29 -12.94 7.03
N ALA A 89 6.50 -12.85 6.48
CA ALA A 89 7.32 -14.04 6.22
C ALA A 89 7.46 -14.86 7.51
N PRO A 90 7.22 -16.19 7.48
CA PRO A 90 7.53 -17.05 8.61
C PRO A 90 9.04 -16.99 8.89
N ARG A 91 9.40 -16.89 10.18
CA ARG A 91 10.79 -16.91 10.65
C ARG A 91 11.43 -18.27 10.47
#